data_AF-A0A920Q8G4-F1
#
_entry.id   AF-A0A920Q8G4-F1
#
_cell.length_a   1.000
_cell.length_b   1.000
_cell.length_c   1.000
_cell.angle_alpha   90.00
_cell.angle_beta   90.00
_cell.angle_gamma   90.00
#
_symmetry.space_group_name_H-M   'P 1'
#
loop_
_entity.id
_entity.type
_entity.pdbx_description
1 polymer ?
#
loop_
_entity_poly.entity_id
_entity_poly.type
_entity_poly.pdbx_seq_one_letter_code
_entity_poly.pdbx_strand_id
1 'polypeptide(L)'
;MDYIEKAKFWAENPCFDIYTQEEARKLLKNQNRDLCKDSFGSILEFGTGGLRGIMGVGTNRVNRYTIQTATEGLARIIKKNNIGHEAKGVIIGYDTRHCSFDFAKVACEVLAGHGIPVYLFSEASPTPLVSCELLRRNAVAGIIITASHNPPEYNGYKVYWKNGGQIVPPLDSQIINQIRNIKRVDEILVIPFEKALEQMNIEWIHKDADEYYLNNVSNLSLGNCGNNKKLGVVFTPLHGTGGRLVPELLRRHCFEKLKVVKQQMVPDGEFPTVTSPNPEDIGAFNMSVSQASEEDEFDFGK
;
A
#
# COMPACT_ATOMS: atom_id res chain seq x y z
N MET A 1 -5.17 -22.60 -20.86
CA MET A 1 -5.44 -23.39 -19.65
C MET A 1 -6.77 -22.97 -19.10
N ASP A 2 -7.67 -23.92 -18.90
CA ASP A 2 -8.90 -23.72 -18.12
C ASP A 2 -8.58 -23.42 -16.65
N TYR A 3 -9.53 -22.87 -15.88
CA TYR A 3 -9.30 -22.47 -14.48
C TYR A 3 -8.93 -23.66 -13.58
N ILE A 4 -9.46 -24.87 -13.86
CA ILE A 4 -9.08 -26.09 -13.12
C ILE A 4 -7.62 -26.48 -13.40
N GLU A 5 -7.17 -26.38 -14.64
CA GLU A 5 -5.78 -26.67 -15.01
C GLU A 5 -4.82 -25.68 -14.35
N LYS A 6 -5.18 -24.38 -14.31
CA LYS A 6 -4.41 -23.36 -13.58
C LYS A 6 -4.37 -23.66 -12.08
N ALA A 7 -5.49 -24.05 -11.48
CA ALA A 7 -5.51 -24.40 -10.06
C ALA A 7 -4.64 -25.63 -9.76
N LYS A 8 -4.65 -26.66 -10.62
CA LYS A 8 -3.74 -27.82 -10.50
C LYS A 8 -2.28 -27.43 -10.64
N PHE A 9 -1.96 -26.56 -11.62
CA PHE A 9 -0.62 -26.03 -11.78
C PHE A 9 -0.13 -25.34 -10.50
N TRP A 10 -0.96 -24.50 -9.88
CA TRP A 10 -0.63 -23.86 -8.60
C TRP A 10 -0.53 -24.85 -7.43
N ALA A 11 -1.29 -25.93 -7.46
CA ALA A 11 -1.30 -26.97 -6.43
C ALA A 11 -0.09 -27.93 -6.48
N GLU A 12 0.55 -28.07 -7.63
CA GLU A 12 1.54 -29.14 -7.89
C GLU A 12 2.92 -28.59 -8.27
N ASN A 13 3.00 -27.38 -8.82
CA ASN A 13 4.27 -26.84 -9.30
C ASN A 13 5.15 -26.33 -8.15
N PRO A 14 6.43 -26.77 -8.06
CA PRO A 14 7.36 -26.36 -7.02
C PRO A 14 7.77 -24.88 -7.07
N CYS A 15 7.41 -24.12 -8.12
CA CYS A 15 7.64 -22.68 -8.12
C CYS A 15 6.78 -21.91 -7.12
N PHE A 16 5.68 -22.51 -6.65
CA PHE A 16 4.85 -21.97 -5.58
C PHE A 16 5.26 -22.55 -4.23
N ASP A 17 5.23 -21.72 -3.20
CA ASP A 17 5.44 -22.13 -1.82
C ASP A 17 4.38 -23.13 -1.34
N ILE A 18 4.72 -23.88 -0.29
CA ILE A 18 3.89 -24.96 0.23
C ILE A 18 2.49 -24.46 0.62
N TYR A 19 2.41 -23.30 1.27
CA TYR A 19 1.12 -22.72 1.70
C TYR A 19 0.22 -22.44 0.49
N THR A 20 0.76 -21.82 -0.56
CA THR A 20 0.06 -21.52 -1.81
C THR A 20 -0.42 -22.80 -2.50
N GLN A 21 0.43 -23.83 -2.55
CA GLN A 21 0.05 -25.13 -3.09
C GLN A 21 -1.10 -25.76 -2.30
N GLU A 22 -1.05 -25.69 -0.97
CA GLU A 22 -2.10 -26.23 -0.10
C GLU A 22 -3.43 -25.51 -0.26
N GLU A 23 -3.43 -24.17 -0.33
CA GLU A 23 -4.65 -23.39 -0.59
C GLU A 23 -5.26 -23.73 -1.96
N ALA A 24 -4.43 -23.88 -3.01
CA ALA A 24 -4.91 -24.33 -4.31
C ALA A 24 -5.51 -25.75 -4.25
N ARG A 25 -4.88 -26.69 -3.52
CA ARG A 25 -5.42 -28.04 -3.30
C ARG A 25 -6.75 -28.02 -2.55
N LYS A 26 -6.92 -27.13 -1.56
CA LYS A 26 -8.19 -26.98 -0.83
C LYS A 26 -9.33 -26.53 -1.76
N LEU A 27 -9.07 -25.56 -2.63
CA LEU A 27 -10.06 -25.10 -3.62
C LEU A 27 -10.46 -26.21 -4.60
N LEU A 28 -9.52 -27.07 -5.01
CA LEU A 28 -9.78 -28.22 -5.87
C LEU A 28 -10.59 -29.32 -5.16
N LYS A 29 -10.30 -29.60 -3.88
CA LYS A 29 -10.96 -30.67 -3.09
C LYS A 29 -12.39 -30.33 -2.69
N ASN A 30 -12.64 -29.09 -2.28
CA ASN A 30 -13.92 -28.71 -1.65
C ASN A 30 -15.11 -28.66 -2.64
N GLN A 31 -14.92 -28.99 -3.92
CA GLN A 31 -15.91 -28.84 -4.99
C GLN A 31 -16.55 -27.44 -5.06
N ASN A 32 -15.96 -26.42 -4.42
CA ASN A 32 -16.38 -25.03 -4.52
C ASN A 32 -15.91 -24.47 -5.88
N ARG A 33 -16.54 -24.98 -6.94
CA ARG A 33 -16.22 -24.66 -8.33
C ARG A 33 -16.34 -23.16 -8.58
N ASP A 34 -17.28 -22.49 -7.92
CA ASP A 34 -17.47 -21.04 -8.06
C ASP A 34 -16.29 -20.26 -7.49
N LEU A 35 -15.83 -20.58 -6.28
CA LEU A 35 -14.66 -19.91 -5.71
C LEU A 35 -13.37 -20.23 -6.49
N CYS A 36 -13.21 -21.47 -6.95
CA CYS A 36 -12.07 -21.84 -7.79
C CYS A 36 -12.09 -21.11 -9.14
N LYS A 37 -13.28 -21.01 -9.77
CA LYS A 37 -13.49 -20.25 -11.00
C LYS A 37 -13.26 -18.76 -10.78
N ASP A 38 -13.68 -18.20 -9.66
CA ASP A 38 -13.42 -16.80 -9.34
C ASP A 38 -11.93 -16.53 -9.10
N SER A 39 -11.21 -17.43 -8.41
CA SER A 39 -9.77 -17.29 -8.13
C SER A 39 -8.87 -17.49 -9.37
N PHE A 40 -9.24 -18.38 -10.31
CA PHE A 40 -8.36 -18.80 -11.43
C PHE A 40 -8.95 -18.54 -12.83
N GLY A 41 -10.23 -18.20 -12.93
CA GLY A 41 -10.92 -17.99 -14.20
C GLY A 41 -10.46 -16.74 -14.94
N SER A 42 -10.11 -15.69 -14.20
CA SER A 42 -9.56 -14.44 -14.72
C SER A 42 -8.15 -14.16 -14.19
N ILE A 43 -7.54 -13.11 -14.71
CA ILE A 43 -6.29 -12.55 -14.19
C ILE A 43 -6.67 -11.24 -13.53
N LEU A 44 -6.10 -10.97 -12.35
CA LEU A 44 -6.31 -9.72 -11.65
C LEU A 44 -5.83 -8.57 -12.54
N GLU A 45 -6.74 -7.66 -12.86
CA GLU A 45 -6.43 -6.57 -13.77
C GLU A 45 -5.49 -5.54 -13.13
N PHE A 46 -4.44 -5.18 -13.86
CA PHE A 46 -3.60 -4.04 -13.54
C PHE A 46 -4.19 -2.83 -14.27
N GLY A 47 -4.88 -1.97 -13.53
CA GLY A 47 -5.48 -0.75 -14.04
C GLY A 47 -4.47 0.39 -14.15
N THR A 48 -4.97 1.57 -14.54
CA THR A 48 -4.16 2.77 -14.80
C THR A 48 -3.30 3.21 -13.61
N GLY A 49 -3.71 2.88 -12.37
CA GLY A 49 -3.00 3.27 -11.16
C GLY A 49 -2.36 2.14 -10.35
N GLY A 50 -2.45 0.89 -10.81
CA GLY A 50 -2.05 -0.30 -10.03
C GLY A 50 -3.05 -1.47 -10.09
N LEU A 51 -2.88 -2.44 -9.19
CA LEU A 51 -3.82 -3.55 -8.99
C LEU A 51 -4.49 -3.46 -7.61
N ARG A 52 -5.70 -4.01 -7.51
CA ARG A 52 -6.47 -4.11 -6.27
C ARG A 52 -7.39 -5.32 -6.36
N GLY A 53 -7.47 -6.11 -5.30
CA GLY A 53 -8.36 -7.26 -5.26
C GLY A 53 -8.35 -7.96 -3.91
N ILE A 54 -9.18 -8.99 -3.80
CA ILE A 54 -9.24 -9.87 -2.64
C ILE A 54 -7.91 -10.63 -2.53
N MET A 55 -7.36 -10.71 -1.32
CA MET A 55 -6.17 -11.52 -1.06
C MET A 55 -6.50 -13.01 -1.13
N GLY A 56 -5.55 -13.82 -1.60
CA GLY A 56 -5.71 -15.28 -1.59
C GLY A 56 -4.98 -15.96 -2.74
N VAL A 57 -5.21 -17.26 -2.87
CA VAL A 57 -4.58 -18.08 -3.92
C VAL A 57 -5.27 -17.88 -5.27
N GLY A 58 -4.48 -17.74 -6.33
CA GLY A 58 -4.94 -17.72 -7.71
C GLY A 58 -4.54 -16.49 -8.51
N THR A 59 -4.86 -16.53 -9.81
CA THR A 59 -4.47 -15.47 -10.76
C THR A 59 -5.33 -14.22 -10.63
N ASN A 60 -6.54 -14.33 -10.08
CA ASN A 60 -7.47 -13.23 -9.81
C ASN A 60 -7.46 -12.80 -8.32
N ARG A 61 -6.29 -12.86 -7.67
CA ARG A 61 -6.10 -12.52 -6.27
C ARG A 61 -4.84 -11.71 -6.04
N VAL A 62 -4.83 -10.95 -4.96
CA VAL A 62 -3.60 -10.33 -4.46
C VAL A 62 -2.84 -11.37 -3.62
N ASN A 63 -1.64 -11.71 -4.05
CA ASN A 63 -0.74 -12.63 -3.37
C ASN A 63 0.70 -12.33 -3.76
N ARG A 64 1.64 -13.09 -3.17
CA ARG A 64 3.08 -12.98 -3.46
C ARG A 64 3.37 -12.95 -4.97
N TYR A 65 2.79 -13.85 -5.74
CA TYR A 65 3.11 -14.01 -7.16
C TYR A 65 2.52 -12.91 -8.04
N THR A 66 1.34 -12.39 -7.70
CA THR A 66 0.79 -11.23 -8.42
C THR A 66 1.52 -9.94 -8.09
N ILE A 67 2.00 -9.77 -6.85
CA ILE A 67 2.90 -8.67 -6.48
C ILE A 67 4.26 -8.80 -7.17
N GLN A 68 4.84 -10.00 -7.24
CA GLN A 68 6.08 -10.23 -7.99
C GLN A 68 5.93 -9.85 -9.45
N THR A 69 4.85 -10.31 -10.08
CA THR A 69 4.54 -10.05 -11.50
C THR A 69 4.37 -8.55 -11.77
N ALA A 70 3.62 -7.85 -10.90
CA ALA A 70 3.47 -6.39 -10.99
C ALA A 70 4.81 -5.65 -10.85
N THR A 71 5.63 -6.08 -9.88
CA THR A 71 6.93 -5.46 -9.60
C THR A 71 7.93 -5.72 -10.72
N GLU A 72 7.93 -6.91 -11.32
CA GLU A 72 8.75 -7.26 -12.48
C GLU A 72 8.44 -6.34 -13.66
N GLY A 73 7.16 -6.12 -13.94
CA GLY A 73 6.73 -5.20 -14.99
C GLY A 73 7.25 -3.77 -14.78
N LEU A 74 7.18 -3.28 -13.54
CA LEU A 74 7.74 -1.99 -13.16
C LEU A 74 9.27 -1.97 -13.30
N ALA A 75 9.97 -2.98 -12.80
CA ALA A 75 11.43 -3.09 -12.87
C ALA A 75 11.94 -3.08 -14.31
N ARG A 76 11.25 -3.77 -15.23
CA ARG A 76 11.55 -3.74 -16.67
C ARG A 76 11.37 -2.35 -17.28
N ILE A 77 10.31 -1.64 -16.90
CA ILE A 77 10.09 -0.26 -17.38
C ILE A 77 11.13 0.72 -16.83
N ILE A 78 11.48 0.61 -15.55
CA ILE A 78 12.56 1.40 -14.94
C ILE A 78 13.86 1.20 -15.71
N LYS A 79 14.27 -0.06 -15.95
CA LYS A 79 15.48 -0.37 -16.73
C LYS A 79 15.41 0.14 -18.17
N LYS A 80 14.28 -0.06 -18.85
CA LYS A 80 14.10 0.36 -20.25
C LYS A 80 14.19 1.88 -20.42
N ASN A 81 13.63 2.63 -19.48
CA ASN A 81 13.61 4.09 -19.55
C ASN A 81 14.97 4.72 -19.23
N ASN A 82 16.04 3.92 -19.07
CA ASN A 82 17.42 4.36 -18.88
C ASN A 82 17.48 5.58 -17.98
N ILE A 83 16.91 5.44 -16.78
CA ILE A 83 16.96 6.54 -15.82
C ILE A 83 18.43 6.73 -15.50
N GLY A 84 18.99 7.76 -16.14
CA GLY A 84 20.36 8.18 -16.00
C GLY A 84 20.67 8.33 -14.53
N HIS A 85 21.96 8.32 -14.21
CA HIS A 85 22.55 8.26 -12.87
C HIS A 85 22.03 9.29 -11.82
N GLU A 86 21.03 10.11 -12.14
CA GLU A 86 20.40 11.12 -11.28
C GLU A 86 19.23 10.63 -10.41
N ALA A 87 18.36 9.71 -10.88
CA ALA A 87 17.23 9.26 -10.05
C ALA A 87 17.58 7.98 -9.26
N LYS A 88 17.21 7.97 -7.98
CA LYS A 88 17.72 7.02 -6.99
C LYS A 88 16.63 6.05 -6.55
N GLY A 89 16.62 4.85 -7.12
CA GLY A 89 15.85 3.73 -6.59
C GLY A 89 14.33 3.93 -6.51
N VAL A 90 13.68 3.07 -5.73
CA VAL A 90 12.22 3.03 -5.56
C VAL A 90 11.86 3.19 -4.09
N ILE A 91 10.91 4.08 -3.78
CA ILE A 91 10.33 4.18 -2.44
C ILE A 91 9.20 3.16 -2.30
N ILE A 92 9.15 2.43 -1.19
CA ILE A 92 8.08 1.47 -0.91
C ILE A 92 7.46 1.79 0.45
N GLY A 93 6.15 2.03 0.45
CA GLY A 93 5.34 2.15 1.66
C GLY A 93 4.14 1.21 1.62
N TYR A 94 3.49 1.08 2.75
CA TYR A 94 2.37 0.15 2.93
C TYR A 94 1.40 0.65 4.00
N ASP A 95 0.15 0.21 3.95
CA ASP A 95 -0.87 0.53 4.94
C ASP A 95 -0.99 -0.52 6.06
N THR A 96 -2.01 -0.38 6.90
CA THR A 96 -2.19 -1.19 8.11
C THR A 96 -2.88 -2.53 7.88
N ARG A 97 -3.23 -2.86 6.62
CA ARG A 97 -3.95 -4.10 6.27
C ARG A 97 -3.10 -5.34 6.46
N HIS A 98 -3.75 -6.49 6.54
CA HIS A 98 -3.07 -7.78 6.52
C HIS A 98 -2.18 -7.93 5.29
N CYS A 99 -1.02 -8.57 5.50
CA CYS A 99 -0.01 -8.85 4.49
C CYS A 99 0.59 -7.61 3.78
N SER A 100 0.21 -6.38 4.13
CA SER A 100 0.71 -5.17 3.47
C SER A 100 2.24 -5.05 3.58
N PHE A 101 2.81 -5.34 4.75
CA PHE A 101 4.26 -5.38 4.92
C PHE A 101 4.92 -6.57 4.19
N ASP A 102 4.28 -7.74 4.18
CA ASP A 102 4.81 -8.91 3.47
C ASP A 102 4.86 -8.69 1.96
N PHE A 103 3.82 -8.08 1.37
CA PHE A 103 3.82 -7.70 -0.03
C PHE A 103 4.81 -6.57 -0.34
N ALA A 104 5.06 -5.65 0.60
CA ALA A 104 6.13 -4.66 0.44
C ALA A 104 7.51 -5.33 0.37
N LYS A 105 7.78 -6.34 1.22
CA LYS A 105 9.01 -7.15 1.13
C LYS A 105 9.12 -7.86 -0.21
N VAL A 106 8.04 -8.47 -0.70
CA VAL A 106 8.01 -9.13 -2.02
C VAL A 106 8.43 -8.17 -3.14
N ALA A 107 7.93 -6.93 -3.12
CA ALA A 107 8.33 -5.92 -4.09
C ALA A 107 9.84 -5.58 -3.96
N CYS A 108 10.36 -5.49 -2.74
CA CYS A 108 11.80 -5.28 -2.51
C CYS A 108 12.64 -6.41 -3.12
N GLU A 109 12.22 -7.67 -2.93
CA GLU A 109 12.95 -8.86 -3.42
C GLU A 109 13.15 -8.85 -4.94
N VAL A 110 12.11 -8.46 -5.69
CA VAL A 110 12.16 -8.35 -7.15
C VAL A 110 13.05 -7.18 -7.60
N LEU A 111 12.87 -6.00 -6.99
CA LEU A 111 13.67 -4.82 -7.34
C LEU A 111 15.16 -5.04 -7.05
N ALA A 112 15.47 -5.65 -5.89
CA ALA A 112 16.83 -6.04 -5.54
C ALA A 112 17.40 -7.08 -6.52
N GLY A 113 16.61 -8.06 -6.97
CA GLY A 113 16.99 -9.00 -8.04
C GLY A 113 17.36 -8.30 -9.35
N HIS A 114 16.78 -7.13 -9.59
CA HIS A 114 17.11 -6.27 -10.72
C HIS A 114 18.27 -5.29 -10.45
N GLY A 115 18.84 -5.27 -9.24
CA GLY A 115 19.86 -4.31 -8.82
C GLY A 115 19.34 -2.88 -8.72
N ILE A 116 18.02 -2.72 -8.51
CA ILE A 116 17.38 -1.41 -8.32
C ILE A 116 17.40 -1.11 -6.82
N PRO A 117 18.01 0.01 -6.38
CA PRO A 117 17.99 0.39 -4.97
C PRO A 117 16.56 0.60 -4.47
N VAL A 118 16.29 0.22 -3.22
CA VAL A 118 14.97 0.32 -2.61
C VAL A 118 15.08 1.07 -1.29
N TYR A 119 14.11 1.94 -1.03
CA TYR A 119 13.92 2.60 0.25
C TYR A 119 12.56 2.17 0.82
N LEU A 120 12.56 1.38 1.89
CA LEU A 120 11.36 0.78 2.46
C LEU A 120 11.00 1.47 3.78
N PHE A 121 9.77 1.96 3.92
CA PHE A 121 9.28 2.46 5.20
C PHE A 121 9.30 1.38 6.28
N SER A 122 9.80 1.70 7.48
CA SER A 122 9.84 0.77 8.61
C SER A 122 8.50 0.62 9.33
N GLU A 123 7.56 1.52 9.06
CA GLU A 123 6.23 1.54 9.67
C GLU A 123 5.17 1.84 8.60
N ALA A 124 3.92 1.45 8.86
CA ALA A 124 2.80 1.79 7.98
C ALA A 124 2.74 3.32 7.77
N SER A 125 2.54 3.73 6.52
CA SER A 125 2.80 5.10 6.07
C SER A 125 1.73 5.57 5.09
N PRO A 126 1.15 6.77 5.28
CA PRO A 126 0.11 7.27 4.39
C PRO A 126 0.67 7.57 3.00
N THR A 127 -0.16 7.38 1.98
CA THR A 127 0.19 7.67 0.58
C THR A 127 0.88 9.03 0.34
N PRO A 128 0.41 10.16 0.92
CA PRO A 128 1.10 11.43 0.75
C PRO A 128 2.50 11.49 1.37
N LEU A 129 2.77 10.75 2.47
CA LEU A 129 4.11 10.66 3.04
C LEU A 129 5.05 9.91 2.08
N VAL A 130 4.59 8.80 1.50
CA VAL A 130 5.37 8.04 0.51
C VAL A 130 5.67 8.87 -0.74
N SER A 131 4.69 9.62 -1.23
CA SER A 131 4.84 10.56 -2.35
C SER A 131 5.84 11.68 -2.03
N CYS A 132 5.74 12.28 -0.83
CA CYS A 132 6.67 13.30 -0.38
C CYS A 132 8.11 12.78 -0.31
N GLU A 133 8.29 11.55 0.19
CA GLU A 133 9.59 10.91 0.30
C GLU A 133 10.21 10.57 -1.06
N LEU A 134 9.37 10.15 -2.02
CA LEU A 134 9.77 9.97 -3.41
C LEU A 134 10.35 11.24 -3.99
N LEU A 135 9.69 12.38 -3.77
CA LEU A 135 10.18 13.68 -4.22
C LEU A 135 11.46 14.09 -3.48
N ARG A 136 11.50 13.93 -2.15
CA ARG A 136 12.65 14.29 -1.30
C ARG A 136 13.92 13.56 -1.72
N ARG A 137 13.82 12.27 -2.06
CA ARG A 137 14.96 11.44 -2.45
C ARG A 137 15.27 11.44 -3.95
N ASN A 138 14.48 12.16 -4.76
CA ASN A 138 14.54 12.11 -6.22
C ASN A 138 14.49 10.66 -6.74
N ALA A 139 13.57 9.85 -6.18
CA ALA A 139 13.40 8.46 -6.57
C ALA A 139 12.68 8.35 -7.92
N VAL A 140 12.92 7.26 -8.66
CA VAL A 140 12.23 7.06 -9.95
C VAL A 140 10.75 6.78 -9.76
N ALA A 141 10.43 5.98 -8.75
CA ALA A 141 9.09 5.44 -8.56
C ALA A 141 8.78 5.23 -7.09
N GLY A 142 7.49 5.12 -6.81
CA GLY A 142 6.94 4.73 -5.52
C GLY A 142 6.05 3.52 -5.70
N ILE A 143 6.11 2.58 -4.77
CA ILE A 143 5.15 1.50 -4.61
C ILE A 143 4.41 1.72 -3.31
N ILE A 144 3.08 1.67 -3.36
CA ILE A 144 2.25 1.78 -2.17
C ILE A 144 1.36 0.55 -2.10
N ILE A 145 1.61 -0.30 -1.10
CA ILE A 145 0.80 -1.48 -0.83
C ILE A 145 -0.43 -1.06 -0.01
N THR A 146 -1.57 -0.98 -0.68
CA THR A 146 -2.83 -0.54 -0.05
C THR A 146 -4.03 -0.80 -0.96
N ALA A 147 -5.16 -1.16 -0.35
CA ALA A 147 -6.47 -1.12 -1.00
C ALA A 147 -7.32 0.11 -0.58
N SER A 148 -6.70 1.16 -0.04
CA SER A 148 -7.37 2.40 0.35
C SER A 148 -8.49 2.18 1.38
N HIS A 149 -9.76 2.37 0.99
CA HIS A 149 -10.93 2.23 1.86
C HIS A 149 -11.64 0.87 1.72
N ASN A 150 -11.09 -0.08 0.96
CA ASN A 150 -11.75 -1.36 0.73
C ASN A 150 -11.88 -2.20 2.02
N PRO A 151 -12.73 -3.25 2.03
CA PRO A 151 -12.83 -4.19 3.15
C PRO A 151 -11.50 -4.87 3.54
N PRO A 152 -11.36 -5.42 4.75
CA PRO A 152 -10.13 -6.05 5.28
C PRO A 152 -9.47 -7.09 4.37
N GLU A 153 -10.29 -7.90 3.67
CA GLU A 153 -9.84 -8.98 2.80
C GLU A 153 -9.19 -8.49 1.50
N TYR A 154 -9.27 -7.19 1.20
CA TYR A 154 -8.64 -6.58 0.04
C TYR A 154 -7.25 -6.06 0.35
N ASN A 155 -6.37 -6.19 -0.63
CA ASN A 155 -5.12 -5.45 -0.67
C ASN A 155 -4.87 -4.92 -2.11
N GLY A 156 -3.78 -4.20 -2.31
CA GLY A 156 -3.49 -3.59 -3.59
C GLY A 156 -2.05 -3.13 -3.71
N TYR A 157 -1.68 -2.73 -4.90
CA TYR A 157 -0.35 -2.28 -5.26
C TYR A 157 -0.52 -1.10 -6.20
N LYS A 158 -0.15 0.09 -5.74
CA LYS A 158 -0.21 1.33 -6.52
C LYS A 158 1.19 1.75 -6.94
N VAL A 159 1.32 2.26 -8.16
CA VAL A 159 2.59 2.79 -8.66
C VAL A 159 2.52 4.31 -8.76
N TYR A 160 3.54 4.95 -8.24
CA TYR A 160 3.79 6.38 -8.33
C TYR A 160 5.09 6.58 -9.12
N TRP A 161 5.20 7.69 -9.83
CA TRP A 161 6.40 8.00 -10.62
C TRP A 161 7.17 9.18 -10.04
N LYS A 162 8.31 9.52 -10.65
CA LYS A 162 9.27 10.54 -10.18
C LYS A 162 8.69 11.94 -9.91
N ASN A 163 7.49 12.23 -10.40
CA ASN A 163 6.76 13.46 -10.12
C ASN A 163 5.93 13.42 -8.82
N GLY A 164 6.01 12.33 -8.04
CA GLY A 164 5.23 12.14 -6.82
C GLY A 164 3.76 11.82 -7.06
N GLY A 165 3.32 11.71 -8.31
CA GLY A 165 1.95 11.37 -8.67
C GLY A 165 1.77 9.89 -8.99
N GLN A 166 0.54 9.41 -8.89
CA GLN A 166 0.17 8.10 -9.41
C GLN A 166 0.43 8.06 -10.93
N ILE A 167 0.84 6.89 -11.44
CA ILE A 167 1.06 6.71 -12.87
C ILE A 167 -0.24 6.94 -13.68
N VAL A 168 -0.06 7.44 -14.89
CA VAL A 168 -1.13 7.71 -15.88
C VAL A 168 -0.62 7.31 -17.27
N PRO A 169 -1.48 7.28 -18.30
CA PRO A 169 -1.05 7.05 -19.68
C PRO A 169 0.05 8.02 -20.13
N PRO A 170 1.07 7.55 -20.90
CA PRO A 170 1.21 6.20 -21.45
C PRO A 170 1.98 5.22 -20.55
N LEU A 171 2.48 5.65 -19.38
CA LEU A 171 3.41 4.86 -18.56
C LEU A 171 2.75 3.61 -17.97
N ASP A 172 1.50 3.73 -17.53
CA ASP A 172 0.69 2.62 -17.06
C ASP A 172 0.59 1.47 -18.07
N SER A 173 0.29 1.81 -19.33
CA SER A 173 0.12 0.90 -20.45
C SER A 173 1.44 0.24 -20.81
N GLN A 174 2.56 0.97 -20.67
CA GLN A 174 3.90 0.38 -20.83
C GLN A 174 4.20 -0.67 -19.75
N ILE A 175 3.87 -0.39 -18.49
CA ILE A 175 4.03 -1.34 -17.38
C ILE A 175 3.14 -2.57 -17.60
N ILE A 176 1.86 -2.36 -17.93
CA ILE A 176 0.92 -3.43 -18.25
C ILE A 176 1.43 -4.30 -19.40
N ASN A 177 2.02 -3.69 -20.44
CA ASN A 177 2.62 -4.44 -21.54
C ASN A 177 3.85 -5.26 -21.11
N GLN A 178 4.67 -4.77 -20.17
CA GLN A 178 5.74 -5.60 -19.60
C GLN A 178 5.18 -6.77 -18.79
N ILE A 179 4.14 -6.53 -17.99
CA ILE A 179 3.46 -7.57 -17.19
C ILE A 179 2.94 -8.68 -18.11
N ARG A 180 2.25 -8.32 -19.19
CA ARG A 180 1.70 -9.27 -20.17
C ARG A 180 2.77 -10.13 -20.87
N ASN A 181 4.01 -9.66 -20.92
CA ASN A 181 5.13 -10.40 -21.51
C ASN A 181 5.83 -11.35 -20.53
N ILE A 182 5.42 -11.39 -19.26
CA ILE A 182 5.91 -12.36 -18.28
C ILE A 182 5.18 -13.68 -18.52
N LYS A 183 5.92 -14.72 -18.91
CA LYS A 183 5.34 -16.03 -19.23
C LYS A 183 5.23 -16.92 -18.01
N ARG A 184 6.20 -16.84 -17.10
CA ARG A 184 6.25 -17.65 -15.89
C ARG A 184 6.75 -16.83 -14.70
N VAL A 185 6.18 -17.10 -13.53
CA VAL A 185 6.52 -16.41 -12.28
C VAL A 185 7.90 -16.80 -11.74
N ASP A 186 8.40 -17.98 -12.09
CA ASP A 186 9.73 -18.46 -11.68
C ASP A 186 10.88 -17.96 -12.56
N GLU A 187 10.57 -17.23 -13.64
CA GLU A 187 11.56 -16.48 -14.42
C GLU A 187 11.84 -15.09 -13.80
N ILE A 188 11.04 -14.66 -12.81
CA ILE A 188 11.21 -13.37 -12.15
C ILE A 188 12.45 -13.40 -11.28
N LEU A 189 13.36 -12.44 -11.49
CA LEU A 189 14.58 -12.33 -10.71
C LEU A 189 14.23 -11.84 -9.30
N VAL A 190 14.50 -12.69 -8.31
CA VAL A 190 14.28 -12.37 -6.90
C VAL A 190 15.54 -12.62 -6.08
N ILE A 191 15.82 -11.73 -5.15
CA ILE A 191 16.78 -11.97 -4.07
C ILE A 191 15.97 -12.01 -2.78
N PRO A 192 16.10 -13.06 -1.93
CA PRO A 192 15.41 -13.13 -0.64
C PRO A 192 15.61 -11.86 0.18
N PHE A 193 14.57 -11.41 0.87
CA PHE A 193 14.56 -10.10 1.55
C PHE A 193 15.75 -9.91 2.51
N GLU A 194 16.09 -10.93 3.29
CA GLU A 194 17.21 -10.90 4.23
C GLU A 194 18.56 -10.72 3.51
N LYS A 195 18.74 -11.38 2.36
CA LYS A 195 19.94 -11.21 1.53
C LYS A 195 19.99 -9.83 0.86
N ALA A 196 18.83 -9.31 0.45
CA ALA A 196 18.74 -7.98 -0.15
C ALA A 196 19.08 -6.86 0.85
N LEU A 197 18.75 -7.06 2.14
CA LEU A 197 19.19 -6.18 3.24
C LEU A 197 20.71 -6.22 3.42
N GLU A 198 21.30 -7.41 3.48
CA GLU A 198 22.76 -7.58 3.66
C GLU A 198 23.57 -6.97 2.50
N GLN A 199 23.05 -7.05 1.28
CA GLN A 199 23.68 -6.51 0.08
C GLN A 199 23.50 -4.98 -0.05
N MET A 200 22.91 -4.30 0.94
CA MET A 200 22.61 -2.87 0.96
C MET A 200 21.75 -2.39 -0.23
N ASN A 201 20.94 -3.28 -0.81
CA ASN A 201 20.00 -2.92 -1.85
C ASN A 201 18.71 -2.32 -1.27
N ILE A 202 18.51 -2.44 0.05
CA ILE A 202 17.33 -1.94 0.77
C ILE A 202 17.80 -1.06 1.93
N GLU A 203 17.36 0.20 1.93
CA GLU A 203 17.53 1.14 3.03
C GLU A 203 16.18 1.35 3.72
N TRP A 204 16.18 1.37 5.06
CA TRP A 204 14.98 1.67 5.83
C TRP A 204 14.72 3.18 5.88
N ILE A 205 13.45 3.56 5.65
CA ILE A 205 12.96 4.91 5.92
C ILE A 205 12.31 4.91 7.30
N HIS A 206 12.75 5.82 8.15
CA HIS A 206 12.32 5.92 9.54
C HIS A 206 11.61 7.25 9.79
N LYS A 207 11.62 7.69 11.05
CA LYS A 207 10.92 8.90 11.52
C LYS A 207 11.46 10.21 10.95
N ASP A 208 12.63 10.22 10.31
CA ASP A 208 13.14 11.41 9.63
C ASP A 208 12.23 11.84 8.47
N ALA A 209 11.60 10.88 7.79
CA ALA A 209 10.60 11.17 6.76
C ALA A 209 9.32 11.79 7.35
N ASP A 210 8.86 11.31 8.51
CA ASP A 210 7.71 11.89 9.22
C ASP A 210 7.98 13.37 9.56
N GLU A 211 9.15 13.68 10.13
CA GLU A 211 9.54 15.05 10.46
C GLU A 211 9.65 15.95 9.23
N TYR A 212 10.27 15.46 8.16
CA TYR A 212 10.35 16.19 6.91
C TYR A 212 8.96 16.52 6.37
N TYR A 213 8.07 15.53 6.34
CA TYR A 213 6.70 15.70 5.86
C TYR A 213 5.91 16.69 6.72
N LEU A 214 5.95 16.54 8.05
CA LEU A 214 5.25 17.41 8.98
C LEU A 214 5.72 18.87 8.87
N ASN A 215 7.02 19.11 8.70
CA ASN A 215 7.56 20.46 8.51
C ASN A 215 7.12 21.08 7.19
N ASN A 216 7.12 20.32 6.10
CA ASN A 216 6.65 20.80 4.80
C ASN A 216 5.15 21.12 4.83
N VAL A 217 4.32 20.23 5.37
CA VAL A 217 2.87 20.46 5.49
C VAL A 217 2.56 21.63 6.42
N SER A 218 3.36 21.81 7.48
CA SER A 218 3.16 22.91 8.43
C SER A 218 3.32 24.29 7.78
N ASN A 219 4.23 24.42 6.82
CA ASN A 219 4.44 25.66 6.07
C ASN A 219 3.28 26.01 5.12
N LEU A 220 2.36 25.07 4.87
CA LEU A 220 1.16 25.29 4.06
C LEU A 220 -0.06 25.71 4.90
N SER A 221 0.06 25.70 6.23
CA SER A 221 -1.01 26.08 7.13
C SER A 221 -1.33 27.58 7.02
N LEU A 222 -2.61 27.90 6.88
CA LEU A 222 -3.11 29.28 6.84
C LEU A 222 -3.57 29.79 8.21
N GLY A 223 -3.68 28.89 9.19
CA GLY A 223 -4.14 29.20 10.55
C GLY A 223 -3.03 29.80 11.42
N ASN A 224 -3.42 30.43 12.52
CA ASN A 224 -2.50 30.86 13.56
C ASN A 224 -2.86 30.21 14.90
N CYS A 225 -1.86 30.03 15.76
CA CYS A 225 -2.04 29.41 17.06
C CYS A 225 -3.09 30.09 17.95
N GLY A 226 -3.32 31.40 17.83
CA GLY A 226 -4.33 32.10 18.63
C GLY A 226 -5.76 31.65 18.32
N ASN A 227 -6.08 31.40 17.06
CA ASN A 227 -7.38 30.90 16.62
C ASN A 227 -7.52 29.39 16.82
N ASN A 228 -6.49 28.63 16.47
CA ASN A 228 -6.54 27.16 16.52
C ASN A 228 -6.78 26.62 17.93
N LYS A 229 -6.26 27.28 18.97
CA LYS A 229 -6.51 26.92 20.39
C LYS A 229 -8.00 26.94 20.78
N LYS A 230 -8.81 27.74 20.08
CA LYS A 230 -10.23 27.90 20.39
C LYS A 230 -11.08 26.79 19.78
N LEU A 231 -10.61 26.18 18.69
CA LEU A 231 -11.34 25.18 17.92
C LEU A 231 -11.22 23.79 18.54
N GLY A 232 -12.37 23.14 18.78
CA GLY A 232 -12.43 21.71 19.08
C GLY A 232 -12.11 20.88 17.84
N VAL A 233 -11.37 19.78 18.00
CA VAL A 233 -11.16 18.78 16.93
C VAL A 233 -11.30 17.38 17.50
N VAL A 234 -12.13 16.53 16.87
CA VAL A 234 -12.10 15.08 17.10
C VAL A 234 -11.49 14.42 15.87
N PHE A 235 -10.40 13.69 16.06
CA PHE A 235 -9.72 12.97 14.99
C PHE A 235 -9.86 11.45 15.16
N THR A 236 -10.08 10.77 14.05
CA THR A 236 -9.95 9.32 13.95
C THR A 236 -9.18 8.94 12.69
N PRO A 237 -8.17 8.04 12.78
CA PRO A 237 -7.54 7.46 11.62
C PRO A 237 -8.25 6.19 11.14
N LEU A 238 -9.33 5.75 11.80
CA LEU A 238 -10.06 4.52 11.49
C LEU A 238 -9.14 3.28 11.42
N HIS A 239 -8.21 3.13 12.37
CA HIS A 239 -7.13 2.12 12.36
C HIS A 239 -6.14 2.21 11.18
N GLY A 240 -6.23 3.27 10.38
CA GLY A 240 -5.38 3.53 9.23
C GLY A 240 -4.08 4.27 9.55
N THR A 241 -3.41 4.72 8.49
CA THR A 241 -2.04 5.25 8.53
C THR A 241 -1.91 6.68 9.06
N GLY A 242 -3.02 7.39 9.27
CA GLY A 242 -3.01 8.78 9.73
C GLY A 242 -2.70 8.96 11.23
N GLY A 243 -2.75 7.88 12.02
CA GLY A 243 -2.70 7.95 13.48
C GLY A 243 -1.43 8.57 14.05
N ARG A 244 -0.29 8.35 13.40
CA ARG A 244 1.01 8.89 13.84
C ARG A 244 1.18 10.37 13.48
N LEU A 245 0.74 10.77 12.29
CA LEU A 245 1.06 12.08 11.72
C LEU A 245 0.03 13.17 12.03
N VAL A 246 -1.26 12.88 11.89
CA VAL A 246 -2.29 13.94 11.97
C VAL A 246 -2.40 14.54 13.36
N PRO A 247 -2.45 13.77 14.47
CA PRO A 247 -2.47 14.36 15.81
C PRO A 247 -1.21 15.16 16.15
N GLU A 248 -0.06 14.73 15.62
CA GLU A 248 1.19 15.48 15.79
C GLU A 248 1.15 16.80 15.03
N LEU A 249 0.69 16.80 13.77
CA LEU A 249 0.50 18.02 12.99
C LEU A 249 -0.45 19.00 13.69
N LEU A 250 -1.60 18.53 14.17
CA LEU A 250 -2.57 19.38 14.88
C LEU A 250 -1.96 19.96 16.17
N ARG A 251 -1.17 19.19 16.91
CA ARG A 251 -0.44 19.70 18.09
C ARG A 251 0.58 20.79 17.74
N ARG A 252 1.35 20.63 16.64
CA ARG A 252 2.30 21.66 16.15
C ARG A 252 1.61 22.98 15.81
N HIS A 253 0.34 22.93 15.39
CA HIS A 253 -0.48 24.10 15.06
C HIS A 253 -1.36 24.57 16.22
N CYS A 254 -1.04 24.19 17.46
CA CYS A 254 -1.71 24.65 18.68
C CYS A 254 -3.20 24.32 18.80
N PHE A 255 -3.67 23.21 18.20
CA PHE A 255 -5.01 22.69 18.48
C PHE A 255 -5.02 22.03 19.87
N GLU A 256 -5.29 22.83 20.91
CA GLU A 256 -5.27 22.40 22.32
C GLU A 256 -6.49 21.55 22.71
N LYS A 257 -7.64 21.76 22.04
CA LYS A 257 -8.88 20.99 22.24
C LYS A 257 -8.95 19.77 21.30
N LEU A 258 -7.83 19.06 21.13
CA LEU A 258 -7.76 17.85 20.29
C LEU A 258 -8.18 16.60 21.08
N LYS A 259 -9.22 15.92 20.62
CA LYS A 259 -9.62 14.58 21.03
C LYS A 259 -9.26 13.58 19.92
N VAL A 260 -8.82 12.39 20.32
CA VAL A 260 -8.61 11.27 19.40
C VAL A 260 -9.49 10.11 19.80
N VAL A 261 -10.05 9.40 18.82
CA VAL A 261 -10.80 8.17 19.07
C VAL A 261 -9.82 7.06 19.44
N LYS A 262 -9.50 6.94 20.74
CA LYS A 262 -8.45 6.07 21.28
C LYS A 262 -8.50 4.63 20.73
N GLN A 263 -9.69 4.04 20.62
CA GLN A 263 -9.88 2.68 20.11
C GLN A 263 -9.43 2.54 18.64
N GLN A 264 -9.57 3.61 17.85
CA GLN A 264 -9.23 3.64 16.43
C GLN A 264 -7.80 4.10 16.15
N MET A 265 -7.04 4.51 17.19
CA MET A 265 -5.65 4.96 17.04
C MET A 265 -4.65 3.80 16.87
N VAL A 266 -5.02 2.59 17.26
CA VAL A 266 -4.18 1.40 17.11
C VAL A 266 -4.34 0.87 15.68
N PRO A 267 -3.26 0.77 14.88
CA PRO A 267 -3.29 0.13 13.58
C PRO A 267 -3.83 -1.30 13.67
N ASP A 268 -4.86 -1.60 12.87
CA ASP A 268 -5.48 -2.92 12.83
C ASP A 268 -6.04 -3.19 11.43
N GLY A 269 -5.61 -4.29 10.83
CA GLY A 269 -5.99 -4.69 9.46
C GLY A 269 -7.42 -5.21 9.34
N GLU A 270 -8.04 -5.59 10.46
CA GLU A 270 -9.45 -6.01 10.52
C GLU A 270 -10.41 -4.83 10.63
N PHE A 271 -9.89 -3.62 10.94
CA PHE A 271 -10.69 -2.42 11.15
C PHE A 271 -11.88 -2.64 12.12
N PRO A 272 -11.67 -3.23 13.31
CA PRO A 272 -12.71 -3.92 14.10
C PRO A 272 -13.84 -3.03 14.64
N THR A 273 -13.67 -1.71 14.58
CA THR A 273 -14.65 -0.74 15.10
C THR A 273 -15.54 -0.14 14.01
N VAL A 274 -15.32 -0.49 12.73
CA VAL A 274 -16.08 0.03 11.59
C VAL A 274 -16.44 -1.10 10.63
N THR A 275 -17.55 -0.95 9.92
CA THR A 275 -17.91 -1.88 8.84
C THR A 275 -16.90 -1.81 7.69
N SER A 276 -16.30 -0.63 7.49
CA SER A 276 -15.33 -0.34 6.45
C SER A 276 -14.49 0.87 6.86
N PRO A 277 -13.18 0.91 6.56
CA PRO A 277 -12.33 2.08 6.79
C PRO A 277 -12.57 3.18 5.74
N ASN A 278 -13.82 3.39 5.33
CA ASN A 278 -14.20 4.37 4.33
C ASN A 278 -14.69 5.66 4.98
N PRO A 279 -13.93 6.77 4.89
CA PRO A 279 -14.38 8.07 5.40
C PRO A 279 -15.55 8.67 4.58
N GLU A 280 -15.96 8.06 3.47
CA GLU A 280 -17.20 8.46 2.77
C GLU A 280 -18.44 7.81 3.40
N ASP A 281 -18.27 6.79 4.24
CA ASP A 281 -19.35 6.21 5.04
C ASP A 281 -19.54 7.05 6.31
N ILE A 282 -20.69 7.70 6.43
CA ILE A 282 -21.08 8.50 7.60
C ILE A 282 -20.97 7.65 8.88
N GLY A 283 -21.30 6.36 8.80
CA GLY A 283 -21.24 5.44 9.94
C GLY A 283 -19.83 5.23 10.49
N ALA A 284 -18.78 5.41 9.69
CA ALA A 284 -17.40 5.30 10.13
C ALA A 284 -17.03 6.35 11.20
N PHE A 285 -17.74 7.48 11.24
CA PHE A 285 -17.50 8.56 12.20
C PHE A 285 -18.37 8.50 13.46
N ASN A 286 -19.21 7.48 13.63
CA ASN A 286 -20.09 7.37 14.80
C ASN A 286 -19.33 7.49 16.14
N MET A 287 -18.14 6.89 16.23
CA MET A 287 -17.30 6.99 17.44
C MET A 287 -16.69 8.37 17.65
N SER A 288 -16.32 9.08 16.58
CA SER A 288 -15.83 10.46 16.69
C SER A 288 -16.95 11.44 17.02
N VAL A 289 -18.13 11.26 16.42
CA VAL A 289 -19.32 12.08 16.68
C VAL A 289 -19.79 11.90 18.12
N SER A 290 -19.77 10.68 18.67
CA SER A 290 -20.16 10.46 20.08
C SER A 290 -19.17 11.03 21.10
N GLN A 291 -17.94 11.34 20.69
CA GLN A 291 -16.95 12.03 21.54
C GLN A 291 -17.04 13.55 21.48
N ALA A 292 -17.78 14.09 20.50
CA ALA A 292 -18.07 15.50 20.41
C ALA A 292 -19.13 15.88 21.47
N SER A 293 -18.91 16.97 22.20
CA SER A 293 -19.91 17.58 23.08
C SER A 293 -20.29 18.99 22.64
N GLU A 294 -21.43 19.48 23.09
CA GLU A 294 -21.87 20.87 22.85
C GLU A 294 -20.85 21.90 23.38
N GLU A 295 -20.07 21.53 24.39
CA GLU A 295 -19.03 22.38 25.00
C GLU A 295 -17.75 22.54 24.16
N ASP A 296 -17.55 21.70 23.14
CA ASP A 296 -16.31 21.68 22.37
C ASP A 296 -16.24 22.79 21.29
N GLU A 297 -17.33 23.54 21.03
CA GLU A 297 -17.46 24.56 19.98
C GLU A 297 -16.83 24.10 18.65
N PHE A 298 -17.40 23.07 18.04
CA PHE A 298 -17.00 22.62 16.71
C PHE A 298 -17.64 23.50 15.63
N ASP A 299 -16.83 24.26 14.90
CA ASP A 299 -17.28 24.92 13.67
C ASP A 299 -17.25 23.87 12.54
N PHE A 300 -18.34 23.10 12.42
CA PHE A 300 -18.56 22.30 11.22
C PHE A 300 -18.95 23.24 10.10
N GLY A 301 -17.96 23.68 9.33
CA GLY A 301 -18.18 24.42 8.09
C GLY A 301 -19.22 23.67 7.23
N LYS A 302 -20.36 24.31 7.02
CA LYS A 302 -21.23 24.01 5.89
C LYS A 302 -20.65 24.61 4.63
#